data_AF-A0A818VJR4-F1
#
_entry.id   AF-A0A818VJR4-F1
#
_cell.length_a   1.000
_cell.length_b   1.000
_cell.length_c   1.000
_cell.angle_alpha   90.00
_cell.angle_beta   90.00
_cell.angle_gamma   90.00
#
_symmetry.space_group_name_H-M   'P 1'
#
loop_
_entity.id
_entity.type
_entity.pdbx_description
1 polymer ?
#
loop_
_entity_poly.entity_id
_entity_poly.type
_entity_poly.pdbx_seq_one_letter_code
_entity_poly.pdbx_strand_id
1 'polypeptide(L)'
;MLTMIVIDYIEAKFPLRGKPSAPNAPWPQPQYLNVSSDYIYIDPEFFIVYSNLKNCDIIDKAIERYKPIFFPPKLSIQTPNIFHENQIFLSVSILVKSKKCHTYPQLHDDQSYSITIENSYGIIFAENVWGALNGLETFSQLLFINEDNYVRSLLIKKQK
;
A
#
# COMPACT_ATOMS: atom_id res chain seq x y z
N MET A 1 20.22 14.42 42.35
CA MET A 1 18.79 14.76 42.40
C MET A 1 18.20 14.43 41.04
N LEU A 2 17.51 13.29 40.91
CA LEU A 2 16.94 12.83 39.64
C LEU A 2 15.51 13.37 39.53
N THR A 3 15.25 14.17 38.51
CA THR A 3 13.90 14.65 38.17
C THR A 3 13.13 13.51 37.49
N MET A 4 12.11 12.97 38.17
CA MET A 4 11.13 12.11 37.51
C MET A 4 10.30 12.95 36.54
N ILE A 5 10.22 12.53 35.29
CA ILE A 5 9.23 13.01 34.34
C ILE A 5 7.94 12.24 34.64
N VAL A 6 6.90 12.94 35.08
CA VAL A 6 5.57 12.37 35.29
C VAL A 6 4.72 12.74 34.06
N ILE A 7 4.08 11.74 33.47
CA ILE A 7 3.11 11.96 32.40
C ILE A 7 1.80 12.35 33.07
N ASP A 8 1.57 13.66 33.21
CA ASP A 8 0.41 14.20 33.94
C ASP A 8 -0.89 14.19 33.12
N TYR A 9 -0.82 13.86 31.83
CA TYR A 9 -1.98 13.90 30.96
C TYR A 9 -1.88 12.91 29.80
N ILE A 10 -2.88 12.03 29.71
CA ILE A 10 -3.20 11.28 28.50
C ILE A 10 -4.51 11.88 27.99
N GLU A 11 -4.48 12.55 26.85
CA GLU A 11 -5.69 13.09 26.22
C GLU A 11 -6.67 11.95 25.97
N ALA A 12 -7.88 12.04 26.53
CA ALA A 12 -8.92 11.08 26.26
C ALA A 12 -9.19 11.09 24.75
N LYS A 13 -9.07 9.93 24.10
CA LYS A 13 -9.45 9.75 22.69
C LYS A 13 -10.97 9.90 22.58
N PHE A 14 -11.46 11.13 22.60
CA PHE A 14 -12.83 11.42 22.20
C PHE A 14 -12.96 11.01 20.73
N PRO A 15 -13.99 10.24 20.35
CA PRO A 15 -14.21 9.93 18.94
C PRO A 15 -14.33 11.24 18.18
N LEU A 16 -13.48 11.43 17.18
CA LEU A 16 -13.52 12.60 16.32
C LEU A 16 -14.93 12.72 15.74
N ARG A 17 -15.54 13.91 15.84
CA ARG A 17 -16.85 14.17 15.23
C ARG A 17 -16.68 14.10 13.72
N GLY A 18 -17.32 13.12 13.08
CA GLY A 18 -17.25 12.93 11.63
C GLY A 18 -17.73 11.53 11.21
N LYS A 19 -17.81 11.31 9.90
CA LYS A 19 -17.95 9.96 9.35
C LYS A 19 -16.55 9.41 9.11
N PRO A 20 -16.28 8.13 9.46
CA PRO A 20 -14.99 7.51 9.14
C PRO A 20 -14.80 7.50 7.61
N SER A 21 -13.54 7.57 7.19
CA SER A 21 -13.18 7.38 5.79
C SER A 21 -13.63 6.00 5.31
N ALA A 22 -13.90 5.88 4.01
CA ALA A 22 -14.18 4.56 3.42
C ALA A 22 -12.98 3.61 3.67
N PRO A 23 -13.20 2.29 3.79
CA PRO A 23 -12.13 1.33 4.11
C PRO A 23 -10.93 1.34 3.16
N ASN A 24 -11.14 1.82 1.93
CA ASN A 24 -10.17 1.90 0.84
C ASN A 24 -9.76 3.35 0.50
N ALA A 25 -10.01 4.29 1.41
CA ALA A 25 -9.64 5.69 1.25
C ALA A 25 -8.26 5.93 1.88
N PRO A 26 -7.20 6.14 1.08
CA PRO A 26 -5.86 6.32 1.60
C PRO A 26 -5.72 7.59 2.43
N TRP A 27 -4.96 7.48 3.50
CA TRP A 27 -4.54 8.55 4.39
C TRP A 27 -3.00 8.56 4.55
N PRO A 28 -2.33 9.69 4.30
CA PRO A 28 -2.87 10.96 3.85
C PRO A 28 -3.54 10.87 2.47
N GLN A 29 -4.52 11.73 2.22
CA GLN A 29 -5.21 11.75 0.93
C GLN A 29 -4.21 12.12 -0.20
N PRO A 30 -4.07 11.29 -1.25
CA PRO A 30 -3.24 11.62 -2.40
C PRO A 30 -3.70 12.91 -3.06
N GLN A 31 -2.76 13.66 -3.66
CA GLN A 31 -3.07 14.91 -4.36
C GLN A 31 -4.10 14.70 -5.48
N TYR A 32 -4.08 13.53 -6.11
CA TYR A 32 -4.99 13.14 -7.17
C TYR A 32 -5.35 11.66 -7.00
N LEU A 33 -6.64 11.34 -7.03
CA LEU A 33 -7.13 9.96 -6.94
C LEU A 33 -8.26 9.76 -7.96
N ASN A 34 -8.07 8.81 -8.89
CA ASN A 34 -9.07 8.47 -9.90
C ASN A 34 -9.32 6.97 -9.88
N VAL A 35 -10.42 6.58 -9.26
CA VAL A 35 -10.81 5.19 -9.02
C VAL A 35 -12.01 4.82 -9.89
N SER A 36 -12.05 3.58 -10.39
CA SER A 36 -13.27 3.04 -11.03
C SER A 36 -14.23 2.49 -9.95
N SER A 37 -15.46 2.15 -10.36
CA SER A 37 -16.43 1.44 -9.51
C SER A 37 -16.19 -0.08 -9.45
N ASP A 38 -15.23 -0.59 -10.23
CA ASP A 38 -14.96 -2.01 -10.38
C ASP A 38 -13.88 -2.43 -9.38
N TYR A 39 -14.06 -3.66 -8.88
CA TYR A 39 -13.16 -4.29 -7.94
C TYR A 39 -12.44 -5.46 -8.60
N ILE A 40 -11.22 -5.70 -8.15
CA ILE A 40 -10.44 -6.90 -8.48
C ILE A 40 -10.17 -7.69 -7.21
N TYR A 41 -10.02 -9.00 -7.37
CA TYR A 41 -9.69 -9.91 -6.29
C TYR A 41 -8.18 -10.16 -6.27
N ILE A 42 -7.63 -10.35 -5.07
CA ILE A 42 -6.22 -10.68 -4.89
C ILE A 42 -6.15 -12.05 -4.23
N ASP A 43 -5.41 -12.97 -4.84
CA ASP A 43 -5.10 -14.25 -4.24
C ASP A 43 -3.81 -14.13 -3.40
N PRO A 44 -3.86 -14.28 -2.07
CA PRO A 44 -2.68 -14.18 -1.21
C PRO A 44 -1.59 -15.20 -1.54
N GLU A 45 -1.94 -16.37 -2.08
CA GLU A 45 -1.01 -17.46 -2.39
C GLU A 45 -0.16 -17.13 -3.62
N PHE A 46 -0.78 -16.51 -4.62
CA PHE A 46 -0.13 -16.18 -5.89
C PHE A 46 0.31 -14.71 -6.01
N PHE A 47 -0.04 -13.87 -5.04
CA PHE A 47 0.32 -12.45 -5.08
C PHE A 47 1.83 -12.22 -4.88
N ILE A 48 2.45 -11.57 -5.87
CA ILE A 48 3.90 -11.28 -5.84
C ILE A 48 4.15 -9.78 -6.03
N VAL A 49 5.07 -9.24 -5.24
CA VAL A 49 5.59 -7.87 -5.43
C VAL A 49 7.00 -7.95 -6.02
N TYR A 50 7.19 -7.31 -7.17
CA TYR A 50 8.47 -7.22 -7.86
C TYR A 50 9.07 -5.82 -7.72
N SER A 51 10.39 -5.72 -7.81
CA SER A 51 11.11 -4.45 -7.87
C SER A 51 12.14 -4.47 -8.99
N ASN A 52 12.29 -3.35 -9.69
CA ASN A 52 13.32 -3.17 -10.71
C ASN A 52 14.66 -2.67 -10.14
N LEU A 53 14.79 -2.57 -8.82
CA LEU A 53 16.03 -2.26 -8.11
C LEU A 53 16.75 -3.56 -7.75
N LYS A 54 18.03 -3.65 -8.10
CA LYS A 54 18.88 -4.78 -7.70
C LYS A 54 19.66 -4.39 -6.45
N ASN A 55 19.81 -5.33 -5.51
CA ASN A 55 20.59 -5.15 -4.29
C ASN A 55 20.14 -3.92 -3.49
N CYS A 56 18.85 -3.83 -3.18
CA CYS A 56 18.28 -2.67 -2.50
C CYS A 56 17.55 -3.09 -1.23
N ASP A 57 18.27 -3.08 -0.11
CA ASP A 57 17.76 -3.60 1.16
C ASP A 57 16.54 -2.81 1.68
N ILE A 58 16.45 -1.51 1.37
CA ILE A 58 15.31 -0.66 1.73
C ILE A 58 14.02 -1.20 1.13
N ILE A 59 14.00 -1.47 -0.18
CA ILE A 59 12.80 -1.97 -0.87
C ILE A 59 12.55 -3.43 -0.52
N ASP A 60 13.60 -4.25 -0.41
CA ASP A 60 13.45 -5.67 -0.06
C ASP A 60 12.80 -5.83 1.32
N LYS A 61 13.29 -5.09 2.33
CA LYS A 61 12.71 -5.06 3.69
C LYS A 61 11.31 -4.45 3.71
N ALA A 62 11.05 -3.45 2.87
CA ALA A 62 9.72 -2.87 2.76
C ALA A 62 8.71 -3.91 2.25
N ILE A 63 9.03 -4.63 1.17
CA ILE A 63 8.18 -5.69 0.64
C ILE A 63 7.91 -6.76 1.71
N GLU A 64 8.95 -7.19 2.44
CA GLU A 64 8.82 -8.14 3.55
C GLU A 64 7.87 -7.63 4.63
N ARG A 65 8.01 -6.35 5.03
CA ARG A 65 7.15 -5.71 6.04
C ARG A 65 5.70 -5.58 5.60
N TYR A 66 5.44 -5.23 4.34
CA TYR A 66 4.07 -4.99 3.87
C TYR A 66 3.31 -6.27 3.54
N LYS A 67 3.98 -7.38 3.22
CA LYS A 67 3.31 -8.67 2.95
C LYS A 67 2.30 -9.09 4.04
N PRO A 68 2.65 -9.11 5.34
CA PRO A 68 1.68 -9.43 6.40
C PRO A 68 0.66 -8.30 6.68
N ILE A 69 0.88 -7.08 6.15
CA ILE A 69 -0.09 -5.98 6.20
C ILE A 69 -1.16 -6.17 5.12
N PHE A 70 -0.76 -6.54 3.91
CA PHE A 70 -1.67 -6.88 2.81
C PHE A 70 -2.55 -8.09 3.16
N PHE A 71 -1.95 -9.09 3.81
CA PHE A 71 -2.60 -10.36 4.15
C PHE A 71 -2.41 -10.67 5.64
N PRO A 72 -3.24 -10.09 6.54
CA PRO A 72 -3.11 -10.32 7.96
C PRO A 72 -3.33 -11.80 8.31
N PRO A 73 -2.35 -12.50 8.92
CA PRO A 73 -2.43 -13.95 9.15
C PRO A 73 -3.48 -14.36 10.17
N LYS A 74 -3.98 -13.41 10.98
CA LYS A 74 -5.06 -13.63 11.95
C LYS A 74 -6.45 -13.68 11.31
N LEU A 75 -6.57 -13.29 10.05
CA LEU A 75 -7.81 -13.36 9.29
C LEU A 75 -7.77 -14.62 8.43
N SER A 76 -8.84 -15.40 8.46
CA SER A 76 -9.02 -16.54 7.57
C SER A 76 -9.35 -16.04 6.16
N ILE A 77 -8.36 -15.49 5.48
CA ILE A 77 -8.49 -14.98 4.12
C ILE A 77 -8.82 -16.17 3.21
N GLN A 78 -9.90 -16.04 2.47
CA GLN A 78 -10.34 -17.05 1.52
C GLN A 78 -9.89 -16.64 0.12
N THR A 79 -9.67 -17.62 -0.73
CA THR A 79 -9.57 -17.41 -2.17
C THR A 79 -10.96 -17.65 -2.75
N PRO A 80 -11.51 -16.73 -3.56
CA PRO A 80 -12.82 -16.94 -4.16
C PRO A 80 -12.75 -18.14 -5.10
N ASN A 81 -13.66 -19.11 -4.94
CA ASN A 81 -13.82 -20.25 -5.86
C ASN A 81 -14.31 -19.83 -7.26
N ILE A 82 -14.53 -18.53 -7.48
CA ILE A 82 -15.06 -17.97 -8.72
C ILE A 82 -13.86 -17.62 -9.63
N PHE A 83 -13.45 -18.60 -10.44
CA PHE A 83 -12.53 -18.40 -11.56
C PHE A 83 -13.21 -17.59 -12.68
N HIS A 84 -13.44 -16.30 -12.46
CA HIS A 84 -13.28 -15.38 -13.56
C HIS A 84 -11.80 -15.05 -13.63
N GLU A 85 -11.04 -15.83 -14.40
CA GLU A 85 -9.58 -15.66 -14.62
C GLU A 85 -9.18 -14.21 -14.98
N ASN A 86 -10.14 -13.40 -15.45
CA ASN A 86 -9.98 -12.00 -15.81
C ASN A 86 -10.06 -10.99 -14.65
N GLN A 87 -10.24 -11.42 -13.39
CA GLN A 87 -10.40 -10.53 -12.22
C GLN A 87 -9.42 -10.80 -11.08
N ILE A 88 -8.41 -11.66 -11.29
CA ILE A 88 -7.39 -11.97 -10.29
C ILE A 88 -6.17 -11.09 -10.53
N PHE A 89 -5.86 -10.26 -9.54
CA PHE A 89 -4.69 -9.41 -9.48
C PHE A 89 -3.51 -10.19 -8.93
N LEU A 90 -2.53 -10.44 -9.79
CA LEU A 90 -1.46 -11.40 -9.51
C LEU A 90 -0.18 -10.73 -9.02
N SER A 91 0.08 -9.49 -9.42
CA SER A 91 1.36 -8.87 -9.06
C SER A 91 1.35 -7.35 -9.03
N VAL A 92 2.28 -6.80 -8.26
CA VAL A 92 2.64 -5.37 -8.27
C VAL A 92 4.10 -5.21 -8.63
N SER A 93 4.38 -4.35 -9.61
CA SER A 93 5.74 -3.97 -9.98
C SER A 93 6.10 -2.59 -9.43
N ILE A 94 7.12 -2.53 -8.58
CA ILE A 94 7.74 -1.30 -8.10
C ILE A 94 8.80 -0.87 -9.11
N LEU A 95 8.52 0.21 -9.83
CA LEU A 95 9.37 0.78 -10.86
C LEU A 95 10.00 2.08 -10.36
N VAL A 96 11.26 1.99 -9.95
CA VAL A 96 12.06 3.15 -9.55
C VAL A 96 12.99 3.55 -10.69
N LYS A 97 12.95 4.83 -11.07
CA LYS A 97 13.78 5.38 -12.15
C LYS A 97 15.24 5.52 -11.74
N SER A 98 15.51 6.16 -10.61
CA SER A 98 16.86 6.23 -10.02
C SER A 98 17.25 4.90 -9.38
N LYS A 99 18.37 4.32 -9.81
CA LYS A 99 18.88 3.05 -9.26
C LYS A 99 19.71 3.22 -7.98
N LYS A 100 19.74 4.43 -7.41
CA LYS A 100 20.40 4.71 -6.13
C LYS A 100 19.49 4.24 -5.00
N CYS A 101 19.95 3.25 -4.24
CA CYS A 101 19.20 2.72 -3.09
C CYS A 101 19.83 3.07 -1.74
N HIS A 102 21.14 2.86 -1.56
CA HIS A 102 21.83 3.05 -0.28
C HIS A 102 22.17 4.52 -0.01
N THR A 103 21.16 5.37 0.07
CA THR A 103 21.28 6.79 0.43
C THR A 103 20.35 7.10 1.59
N TYR A 104 20.71 8.08 2.42
CA TYR A 104 19.81 8.63 3.43
C TYR A 104 18.87 9.66 2.81
N PRO A 105 17.64 9.80 3.33
CA PRO A 105 16.68 10.76 2.79
C PRO A 105 17.18 12.18 3.02
N GLN A 106 17.12 13.02 1.99
CA GLN A 106 17.45 14.44 2.04
C GLN A 106 16.19 15.29 2.03
N LEU A 107 16.29 16.53 2.52
CA LEU A 107 15.15 17.46 2.61
C LEU A 107 14.42 17.68 1.28
N HIS A 108 15.16 17.63 0.16
CA HIS A 108 14.64 17.86 -1.18
C HIS A 108 14.55 16.59 -2.02
N ASP A 109 14.55 15.41 -1.38
CA ASP A 109 14.33 14.17 -2.11
C ASP A 109 12.90 14.11 -2.64
N ASP A 110 12.79 13.66 -3.89
CA ASP A 110 11.51 13.49 -4.56
C ASP A 110 10.73 12.34 -3.91
N GLN A 111 9.58 12.66 -3.33
CA GLN A 111 8.69 11.70 -2.67
C GLN A 111 7.42 11.42 -3.48
N SER A 112 7.37 11.90 -4.72
CA SER A 112 6.26 11.66 -5.63
C SER A 112 6.21 10.21 -6.09
N TYR A 113 4.99 9.74 -6.31
CA TYR A 113 4.72 8.41 -6.83
C TYR A 113 3.43 8.41 -7.65
N SER A 114 3.28 7.39 -8.49
CA SER A 114 2.03 7.11 -9.18
C SER A 114 1.70 5.63 -9.07
N ILE A 115 0.44 5.33 -8.74
CA ILE A 115 -0.07 3.96 -8.67
C ILE A 115 -1.03 3.75 -9.83
N THR A 116 -0.90 2.62 -10.51
CA THR A 116 -1.85 2.17 -11.53
C THR A 116 -2.22 0.73 -11.20
N ILE A 117 -3.51 0.44 -11.17
CA ILE A 117 -4.05 -0.89 -10.88
C ILE A 117 -4.96 -1.25 -12.04
N GLU A 118 -4.52 -2.24 -12.83
CA GLU A 118 -5.28 -2.84 -13.92
C GLU A 118 -5.77 -4.24 -13.51
N ASN A 119 -6.48 -4.92 -14.41
CA ASN A 119 -7.20 -6.17 -14.07
C ASN A 119 -6.31 -7.27 -13.47
N SER A 120 -5.07 -7.43 -13.95
CA SER A 120 -4.18 -8.54 -13.52
C SER A 120 -2.87 -8.10 -12.88
N TYR A 121 -2.51 -6.82 -12.98
CA TYR A 121 -1.24 -6.31 -12.47
C TYR A 121 -1.33 -4.84 -12.05
N GLY A 122 -0.47 -4.47 -11.11
CA GLY A 122 -0.31 -3.10 -10.64
C GLY A 122 1.09 -2.58 -10.86
N ILE A 123 1.21 -1.26 -10.99
CA ILE A 123 2.47 -0.56 -11.11
C ILE A 123 2.53 0.54 -10.06
N ILE A 124 3.58 0.52 -9.25
CA ILE A 124 3.98 1.63 -8.40
C ILE A 124 5.21 2.25 -9.05
N PHE A 125 5.07 3.43 -9.63
CA PHE A 125 6.18 4.16 -10.24
C PHE A 125 6.62 5.33 -9.35
N ALA A 126 7.94 5.52 -9.23
CA ALA A 126 8.54 6.63 -8.49
C ALA A 126 9.90 7.03 -9.07
N GLU A 127 10.31 8.28 -8.83
CA GLU A 127 11.61 8.78 -9.27
C GLU A 127 12.77 8.16 -8.46
N ASN A 128 12.57 7.92 -7.16
CA ASN A 128 13.54 7.29 -6.26
C ASN A 128 12.85 6.35 -5.23
N VAL A 129 13.67 5.75 -4.35
CA VAL A 129 13.22 4.79 -3.33
C VAL A 129 12.21 5.38 -2.35
N TRP A 130 12.31 6.66 -1.99
CA TRP A 130 11.42 7.30 -1.03
C TRP A 130 9.99 7.46 -1.56
N GLY A 131 9.85 7.91 -2.81
CA GLY A 131 8.56 7.90 -3.49
C GLY A 131 7.97 6.49 -3.58
N ALA A 132 8.80 5.47 -3.85
CA ALA A 132 8.35 4.08 -3.91
C ALA A 132 7.81 3.58 -2.56
N LEU A 133 8.45 3.94 -1.44
CA LEU A 133 7.94 3.59 -0.10
C LEU A 133 6.58 4.24 0.20
N ASN A 134 6.40 5.51 -0.17
CA ASN A 134 5.12 6.21 -0.02
C ASN A 134 4.02 5.59 -0.90
N GLY A 135 4.39 5.17 -2.11
CA GLY A 135 3.49 4.44 -3.00
C GLY A 135 3.09 3.08 -2.43
N LEU A 136 4.02 2.36 -1.78
CA LEU A 136 3.76 1.05 -1.18
C LEU A 136 2.85 1.17 0.07
N GLU A 137 3.04 2.20 0.89
CA GLU A 137 2.13 2.54 1.99
C GLU A 137 0.71 2.78 1.46
N THR A 138 0.59 3.64 0.44
CA THR A 138 -0.72 3.96 -0.15
C THR A 138 -1.36 2.73 -0.77
N PHE A 139 -0.58 1.89 -1.46
CA PHE A 139 -1.05 0.61 -1.99
C PHE A 139 -1.61 -0.30 -0.89
N SER A 140 -0.96 -0.35 0.29
CA SER A 140 -1.45 -1.16 1.41
C SER A 140 -2.84 -0.76 1.91
N GLN A 141 -3.17 0.53 1.82
CA GLN A 141 -4.45 1.08 2.27
C GLN A 141 -5.56 0.98 1.21
N LEU A 142 -5.20 0.73 -0.05
CA LEU A 142 -6.17 0.49 -1.12
C LEU A 142 -6.74 -0.93 -1.06
N LEU A 143 -6.02 -1.84 -0.40
CA LEU A 143 -6.48 -3.20 -0.18
C LEU A 143 -7.47 -3.24 0.98
N PHE A 144 -8.59 -3.92 0.78
CA PHE A 144 -9.56 -4.16 1.84
C PHE A 144 -10.10 -5.58 1.77
N ILE A 145 -10.57 -6.08 2.90
CA ILE A 145 -11.18 -7.40 3.03
C ILE A 145 -12.69 -7.22 3.06
N ASN A 146 -13.41 -7.92 2.19
CA ASN A 146 -14.87 -7.89 2.16
C ASN A 146 -15.48 -8.83 3.22
N GLU A 147 -16.81 -8.87 3.31
CA GLU A 147 -17.54 -9.72 4.27
C GLU A 147 -17.28 -11.23 4.09
N ASP A 148 -16.89 -11.66 2.88
CA ASP A 148 -16.56 -13.05 2.56
C ASP A 148 -15.08 -13.40 2.81
N ASN A 149 -14.31 -12.49 3.44
CA ASN A 149 -12.87 -12.61 3.65
C ASN A 149 -12.03 -12.67 2.36
N TYR A 150 -12.51 -12.09 1.26
CA TYR A 150 -11.73 -11.88 0.04
C TYR A 150 -11.00 -10.53 0.08
N VAL A 151 -9.73 -10.53 -0.32
CA VAL A 151 -8.97 -9.30 -0.51
C VAL A 151 -9.33 -8.68 -1.85
N ARG A 152 -9.66 -7.39 -1.82
CA ARG A 152 -10.05 -6.61 -3.00
C ARG A 152 -9.31 -5.28 -3.07
N SER A 153 -9.19 -4.76 -4.29
CA SER A 153 -8.76 -3.39 -4.57
C SER A 153 -9.66 -2.77 -5.63
N LEU A 154 -9.76 -1.44 -5.65
CA LEU A 154 -10.32 -0.71 -6.79
C LEU A 154 -9.33 -0.64 -7.94
N LEU A 155 -9.85 -0.58 -9.17
CA LEU A 155 -9.05 -0.21 -10.33
C LEU A 155 -8.67 1.27 -10.27
N ILE A 156 -7.39 1.56 -10.53
CA ILE A 156 -6.83 2.92 -10.51
C ILE A 156 -6.22 3.19 -11.87
N LYS A 157 -6.81 4.16 -12.59
CA LYS A 157 -6.28 4.56 -13.90
C LYS A 157 -5.09 5.49 -13.71
N LYS A 158 -4.03 5.23 -14.47
CA LYS A 158 -2.83 6.07 -14.52
C LYS A 158 -3.23 7.52 -14.74
N GLN A 159 -2.74 8.41 -13.89
CA GLN A 159 -2.90 9.85 -14.06
C GLN A 159 -1.78 10.36 -14.97
N LYS A 160 -2.15 11.23 -15.90
CA LYS A 160 -1.26 11.84 -16.89
C LYS A 160 -0.61 13.09 -16.32
#